data_AF-A0A1S4DAY0-F1
#
_entry.id   AF-A0A1S4DAY0-F1
#
_cell.length_a   1.000
_cell.length_b   1.000
_cell.length_c   1.000
_cell.angle_alpha   90.00
_cell.angle_beta   90.00
_cell.angle_gamma   90.00
#
_symmetry.space_group_name_H-M   'P 1'
#
loop_
_entity.id
_entity.type
_entity.pdbx_description
1 polymer ?
#
loop_
_entity_poly.entity_id
_entity_poly.type
_entity_poly.pdbx_seq_one_letter_code
_entity_poly.pdbx_strand_id
1 'polypeptide(L)'
;MQLLSRKTPCKSGIPKQFFIHGLWPCDTRATTLTCPCAPILDDQNVKNVLKNDNNLETVLHNVWPNLIAGRQDKTFWKYQWRTHGLCSSPTMQVTDYFKAAATVHATMIVKTPKQNLIDYFVATGINPDGPFTHCMP
;
A
#
# COMPACT_ATOMS: atom_id res chain seq x y z
N MET A 1 -5.04 31.14 -19.64
CA MET A 1 -6.01 30.20 -19.06
C MET A 1 -5.23 29.21 -18.20
N GLN A 2 -5.16 29.44 -16.89
CA GLN A 2 -4.35 28.64 -15.97
C GLN A 2 -5.08 27.32 -15.74
N LEU A 3 -4.50 26.21 -16.19
CA LEU A 3 -5.01 24.86 -15.91
C LEU A 3 -4.86 24.62 -14.40
N LEU A 4 -5.92 24.89 -13.64
CA LEU A 4 -6.02 24.44 -12.26
C LEU A 4 -6.02 22.91 -12.29
N SER A 5 -4.86 22.31 -11.98
CA SER A 5 -4.72 20.88 -11.72
C SER A 5 -5.80 20.47 -10.72
N ARG A 6 -6.79 19.69 -11.16
CA ARG A 6 -7.84 19.16 -10.29
C ARG A 6 -7.17 18.25 -9.27
N LYS A 7 -7.02 18.74 -8.03
CA LYS A 7 -6.60 17.91 -6.91
C LYS A 7 -7.57 16.74 -6.81
N THR A 8 -7.03 15.52 -6.86
CA THR A 8 -7.84 14.32 -6.77
C THR A 8 -8.35 14.20 -5.33
N PRO A 9 -9.67 14.07 -5.10
CA PRO A 9 -10.22 14.04 -3.74
C PRO A 9 -9.83 12.77 -2.99
N CYS A 10 -9.65 12.90 -1.67
CA CYS A 10 -9.37 11.78 -0.78
C CYS A 10 -10.66 11.15 -0.25
N LYS A 11 -10.61 9.86 0.11
CA LYS A 11 -11.73 9.22 0.82
C LYS A 11 -11.98 9.93 2.16
N SER A 12 -13.24 10.06 2.54
CA SER A 12 -13.63 10.60 3.84
C SER A 12 -13.48 9.55 4.95
N GLY A 13 -13.25 10.00 6.19
CA GLY A 13 -13.23 9.10 7.35
C GLY A 13 -11.99 8.20 7.46
N ILE A 14 -10.92 8.49 6.71
CA ILE A 14 -9.65 7.78 6.86
C ILE A 14 -9.06 8.13 8.25
N PRO A 15 -8.71 7.13 9.08
CA PRO A 15 -8.06 7.39 10.37
C PRO A 15 -6.68 8.00 10.18
N LYS A 16 -6.25 8.85 11.12
CA LYS A 16 -4.89 9.42 11.14
C LYS A 16 -3.89 8.33 11.54
N GLN A 17 -3.42 7.58 10.55
CA GLN A 17 -2.38 6.56 10.70
C GLN A 17 -1.57 6.42 9.41
N PHE A 18 -0.44 5.74 9.51
CA PHE A 18 0.30 5.31 8.33
C PHE A 18 -0.33 4.05 7.73
N PHE A 19 -0.35 4.01 6.40
CA PHE A 19 -0.80 2.88 5.60
C PHE A 19 0.35 2.40 4.72
N ILE A 20 0.28 1.15 4.26
CA ILE A 20 1.18 0.67 3.22
C ILE A 20 0.82 1.37 1.91
N HIS A 21 1.83 1.90 1.22
CA HIS A 21 1.73 2.32 -0.17
C HIS A 21 2.32 1.27 -1.13
N GLY A 22 3.43 0.63 -0.72
CA GLY A 22 4.27 -0.19 -1.58
C GLY A 22 5.18 -1.12 -0.78
N LEU A 23 5.48 -2.30 -1.33
CA LEU A 23 6.66 -3.09 -0.97
C LEU A 23 7.55 -3.21 -2.21
N TRP A 24 8.68 -2.53 -2.21
CA TRP A 24 9.47 -2.31 -3.42
C TRP A 24 10.83 -2.98 -3.27
N PRO A 25 11.05 -4.15 -3.90
CA PRO A 25 12.38 -4.75 -3.97
C PRO A 25 13.38 -3.78 -4.62
N CYS A 26 14.59 -3.74 -4.08
CA CYS A 26 15.67 -2.90 -4.59
C CYS A 26 16.92 -3.74 -4.85
N ASP A 27 17.77 -3.27 -5.77
CA ASP A 27 19.11 -3.83 -5.93
C ASP A 27 20.05 -3.41 -4.77
N THR A 28 21.28 -3.91 -4.81
CA THR A 28 22.33 -3.60 -3.81
C THR A 28 22.73 -2.12 -3.78
N ARG A 29 22.27 -1.31 -4.74
CA ARG A 29 22.49 0.14 -4.82
C ARG A 29 21.24 0.92 -4.40
N ALA A 30 20.28 0.25 -3.76
CA ALA A 30 18.99 0.81 -3.34
C ALA A 30 18.14 1.36 -4.49
N THR A 31 18.34 0.87 -5.73
CA THR A 31 17.48 1.22 -6.86
C THR A 31 16.30 0.26 -6.94
N THR A 32 15.08 0.79 -6.96
CA THR A 32 13.86 -0.03 -7.09
C THR A 32 13.90 -0.84 -8.39
N LEU A 33 13.65 -2.13 -8.25
CA LEU A 33 13.61 -3.04 -9.38
C LEU A 33 12.33 -2.81 -10.20
N THR A 34 12.44 -2.94 -11.51
CA THR A 34 11.31 -2.99 -12.44
C THR A 34 11.47 -4.23 -13.30
N CYS A 35 10.43 -5.07 -13.34
CA CYS A 35 10.50 -6.36 -13.99
C CYS A 35 9.47 -6.46 -15.12
N PRO A 36 9.78 -7.19 -16.20
CA PRO A 36 8.81 -7.43 -17.27
C PRO A 36 7.57 -8.12 -16.71
N CYS A 37 6.39 -7.59 -17.02
CA CYS A 37 5.13 -8.12 -16.57
C CYS A 37 4.24 -8.55 -17.73
N ALA A 38 3.34 -9.50 -17.47
CA ALA A 38 2.27 -9.89 -18.38
C ALA A 38 0.94 -9.46 -17.75
N PRO A 39 0.45 -8.22 -18.00
CA PRO A 39 -0.60 -7.58 -17.21
C PRO A 39 -1.85 -8.43 -16.98
N ILE A 40 -2.29 -9.18 -17.99
CA ILE A 40 -3.50 -10.02 -17.89
C ILE A 40 -3.28 -11.18 -16.91
N LEU A 41 -2.14 -11.87 -17.01
CA LEU A 41 -1.83 -13.02 -16.16
C LEU A 41 -1.55 -12.59 -14.72
N ASP A 42 -0.78 -11.52 -14.55
CA ASP A 42 -0.44 -10.99 -13.22
C ASP A 42 -1.68 -10.45 -12.49
N ASP A 43 -2.57 -9.74 -13.20
CA ASP A 43 -3.83 -9.28 -12.63
C ASP A 43 -4.75 -10.46 -12.25
N GLN A 44 -4.72 -11.56 -13.02
CA GLN A 44 -5.44 -12.79 -12.69
C GLN A 44 -4.89 -13.46 -11.44
N ASN A 45 -3.56 -13.53 -11.30
CA ASN A 45 -2.93 -14.08 -10.10
C ASN A 45 -3.36 -13.33 -8.83
N VAL A 46 -3.33 -11.99 -8.86
CA VAL A 46 -3.81 -11.17 -7.74
C VAL A 46 -5.31 -11.42 -7.47
N LYS A 47 -6.15 -11.46 -8.52
CA LYS A 47 -7.59 -11.76 -8.34
C LYS A 47 -7.82 -13.13 -7.69
N ASN A 48 -7.06 -14.14 -8.10
CA ASN A 48 -7.20 -15.51 -7.58
C ASN A 48 -6.80 -15.58 -6.11
N VAL A 49 -5.69 -14.94 -5.71
CA VAL A 49 -5.27 -14.86 -4.31
C VAL A 49 -6.34 -14.22 -3.45
N LEU A 50 -6.85 -13.06 -3.85
CA LEU A 50 -7.85 -12.32 -3.07
C LEU A 50 -9.19 -13.06 -2.99
N LYS A 51 -9.60 -13.74 -4.07
CA LYS A 51 -10.82 -14.57 -4.08
C LYS A 51 -10.69 -15.80 -3.17
N ASN A 52 -9.50 -16.37 -3.06
CA ASN A 52 -9.27 -17.60 -2.29
C ASN A 52 -8.98 -17.33 -0.81
N ASP A 53 -8.55 -16.11 -0.46
CA ASP A 53 -8.22 -15.70 0.91
C ASP A 53 -8.93 -14.39 1.27
N ASN A 54 -10.22 -14.49 1.58
CA ASN A 54 -11.06 -13.35 1.99
C ASN A 54 -10.53 -12.65 3.26
N ASN A 55 -9.82 -13.39 4.12
CA ASN A 55 -9.22 -12.81 5.31
C ASN A 55 -8.06 -11.88 4.93
N LEU A 56 -7.17 -12.31 4.02
CA LEU A 56 -6.12 -11.45 3.48
C LEU A 56 -6.70 -10.21 2.77
N GLU A 57 -7.75 -10.37 1.96
CA GLU A 57 -8.42 -9.22 1.32
C GLU A 57 -8.92 -8.20 2.36
N THR A 58 -9.58 -8.67 3.42
CA THR A 58 -10.08 -7.80 4.50
C THR A 58 -8.95 -7.09 5.23
N VAL A 59 -7.85 -7.80 5.51
CA VAL A 59 -6.66 -7.20 6.12
C VAL A 59 -6.07 -6.12 5.22
N LEU A 60 -5.90 -6.39 3.93
CA LEU A 60 -5.35 -5.43 2.97
C LEU A 60 -6.21 -4.19 2.82
N HIS A 61 -7.54 -4.29 2.89
CA HIS A 61 -8.42 -3.11 2.91
C HIS A 61 -8.12 -2.17 4.09
N ASN A 62 -7.69 -2.72 5.23
CA ASN A 62 -7.41 -1.92 6.41
C ASN A 62 -5.99 -1.33 6.40
N VAL A 63 -5.02 -2.07 5.87
CA VAL A 63 -3.59 -1.69 5.98
C VAL A 63 -3.00 -1.11 4.70
N TRP A 64 -3.57 -1.43 3.54
CA TRP A 64 -3.12 -1.00 2.21
C TRP A 64 -4.28 -0.49 1.34
N PRO A 65 -5.18 0.39 1.84
CA PRO A 65 -6.28 0.92 1.05
C PRO A 65 -5.78 1.85 -0.05
N ASN A 66 -6.59 2.02 -1.09
CA ASN A 66 -6.45 3.15 -1.97
C ASN A 66 -7.12 4.39 -1.38
N LEU A 67 -6.37 5.42 -1.06
CA LEU A 67 -6.91 6.57 -0.32
C LEU A 67 -7.59 7.61 -1.24
N ILE A 68 -7.55 7.41 -2.55
CA ILE A 68 -8.21 8.27 -3.53
C ILE A 68 -9.71 7.94 -3.61
N ALA A 69 -10.57 8.96 -3.52
CA ALA A 69 -12.01 8.80 -3.60
C ALA A 69 -12.44 8.19 -4.95
N GLY A 70 -13.36 7.23 -4.89
CA GLY A 70 -13.87 6.51 -6.06
C GLY A 70 -12.90 5.49 -6.67
N ARG A 71 -11.72 5.26 -6.07
CA ARG A 71 -10.77 4.24 -6.52
C ARG A 71 -10.86 2.98 -5.66
N GLN A 72 -10.74 1.84 -6.33
CA GLN A 72 -10.80 0.51 -5.72
C GLN A 72 -9.40 0.05 -5.32
N ASP A 73 -9.29 -0.51 -4.12
CA ASP A 73 -8.02 -0.98 -3.58
C ASP A 73 -7.45 -2.13 -4.43
N LYS A 74 -8.29 -3.03 -4.94
CA LYS A 74 -7.89 -4.13 -5.84
C LYS A 74 -7.17 -3.65 -7.10
N THR A 75 -7.54 -2.48 -7.63
CA THR A 75 -6.87 -1.90 -8.80
C THR A 75 -5.46 -1.45 -8.42
N PHE A 76 -5.30 -0.92 -7.22
CA PHE A 76 -4.01 -0.50 -6.70
C PHE A 76 -3.10 -1.69 -6.37
N TRP A 77 -3.63 -2.73 -5.72
CA TRP A 77 -2.86 -3.93 -5.39
C TRP A 77 -2.32 -4.63 -6.63
N LYS A 78 -3.12 -4.73 -7.71
CA LYS A 78 -2.66 -5.24 -9.00
C LYS A 78 -1.51 -4.41 -9.57
N TYR A 79 -1.64 -3.09 -9.53
CA TYR A 79 -0.58 -2.19 -9.99
C TYR A 79 0.71 -2.39 -9.19
N GLN A 80 0.62 -2.48 -7.86
CA GLN A 80 1.76 -2.69 -6.97
C GLN A 80 2.43 -4.05 -7.21
N TRP A 81 1.65 -5.12 -7.37
CA TRP A 81 2.20 -6.43 -7.74
C TRP A 81 2.92 -6.37 -9.08
N ARG A 82 2.24 -5.88 -10.12
CA ARG A 82 2.77 -5.84 -11.48
C ARG A 82 4.05 -5.02 -11.61
N THR A 83 4.13 -3.92 -10.88
CA THR A 83 5.24 -2.96 -11.00
C THR A 83 6.41 -3.33 -10.07
N HIS A 84 6.13 -3.89 -8.90
CA HIS A 84 7.13 -4.11 -7.85
C HIS A 84 7.19 -5.56 -7.37
N GLY A 85 6.05 -6.12 -6.94
CA GLY A 85 6.02 -7.46 -6.35
C GLY A 85 6.53 -8.56 -7.28
N LEU A 86 6.28 -8.44 -8.59
CA LEU A 86 6.72 -9.40 -9.60
C LEU A 86 8.26 -9.56 -9.63
N CYS A 87 9.01 -8.53 -9.24
CA CYS A 87 10.47 -8.62 -9.14
C CYS A 87 10.98 -9.58 -8.05
N SER A 88 10.12 -10.00 -7.14
CA SER A 88 10.44 -11.02 -6.14
C SER A 88 10.07 -12.45 -6.59
N SER A 89 9.46 -12.61 -7.77
CA SER A 89 9.07 -13.91 -8.32
C SER A 89 10.28 -14.65 -8.93
N PRO A 90 10.35 -16.00 -8.85
CA PRO A 90 9.39 -16.91 -8.22
C PRO A 90 9.64 -17.14 -6.72
N THR A 91 10.67 -16.53 -6.14
CA THR A 91 11.05 -16.74 -4.73
C THR A 91 9.94 -16.34 -3.76
N MET A 92 9.18 -15.30 -4.10
CA MET A 92 8.03 -14.84 -3.33
C MET A 92 6.78 -14.91 -4.20
N GLN A 93 5.81 -15.73 -3.78
CA GLN A 93 4.53 -15.82 -4.45
C GLN A 93 3.67 -14.58 -4.15
N VAL A 94 2.69 -14.31 -5.00
CA VAL A 94 1.77 -13.17 -4.85
C VAL A 94 1.12 -13.14 -3.46
N THR A 95 0.72 -14.31 -2.95
CA THR A 95 0.16 -14.44 -1.59
C THR A 95 1.16 -14.02 -0.51
N ASP A 96 2.41 -14.45 -0.63
CA ASP A 96 3.45 -14.15 0.36
C ASP A 96 3.84 -12.68 0.34
N TYR A 97 3.85 -12.06 -0.85
CA TYR A 97 4.07 -10.62 -1.01
C TYR A 97 3.04 -9.78 -0.24
N PHE A 98 1.75 -10.10 -0.39
CA PHE A 98 0.70 -9.39 0.33
C PHE A 98 0.67 -9.70 1.83
N LYS A 99 0.96 -10.95 2.22
CA LYS A 99 1.12 -11.31 3.64
C LYS A 99 2.29 -10.56 4.28
N ALA A 100 3.42 -10.44 3.58
CA ALA A 100 4.57 -9.68 4.04
C ALA A 100 4.20 -8.21 4.29
N ALA A 101 3.40 -7.59 3.42
CA ALA A 101 2.94 -6.22 3.62
C ALA A 101 2.05 -6.06 4.86
N ALA A 102 1.13 -7.02 5.06
CA ALA A 102 0.32 -7.06 6.27
C ALA A 102 1.18 -7.23 7.54
N THR A 103 2.19 -8.10 7.49
CA THR A 103 3.14 -8.31 8.59
C THR A 103 3.96 -7.06 8.87
N VAL A 104 4.47 -6.36 7.85
CA VAL A 104 5.21 -5.09 8.02
C VAL A 104 4.33 -4.06 8.72
N HIS A 105 3.07 -3.91 8.29
CA HIS A 105 2.15 -2.98 8.94
C HIS A 105 1.94 -3.34 10.42
N ALA A 106 1.62 -4.60 10.71
CA ALA A 106 1.34 -5.08 12.05
C ALA A 106 2.55 -5.09 13.00
N THR A 107 3.78 -5.05 12.49
CA THR A 107 5.00 -5.14 13.31
C THR A 107 5.76 -3.83 13.41
N MET A 108 5.70 -2.99 12.38
CA MET A 108 6.50 -1.76 12.27
C MET A 108 5.67 -0.48 12.22
N ILE A 109 4.44 -0.53 11.70
CA ILE A 109 3.61 0.66 11.50
C ILE A 109 2.61 0.84 12.64
N VAL A 110 1.79 -0.19 12.90
CA VAL A 110 0.82 -0.22 14.00
C VAL A 110 1.06 -1.49 14.80
N LYS A 111 2.12 -1.49 15.62
CA LYS A 111 2.50 -2.64 16.44
C LYS A 111 1.45 -2.96 17.50
N THR A 112 0.92 -1.91 18.14
CA THR A 112 -0.26 -1.96 19.02
C THR A 112 -1.01 -0.64 18.92
N PRO A 113 -2.26 -0.53 19.42
CA PRO A 113 -2.97 0.76 19.48
C PRO A 113 -2.23 1.87 20.23
N LYS A 114 -1.28 1.53 21.12
CA LYS A 114 -0.47 2.48 21.91
C LYS A 114 1.01 2.52 21.49
N GLN A 115 1.37 1.80 20.44
CA GLN A 115 2.72 1.74 19.89
C GLN A 115 2.61 1.67 18.37
N ASN A 116 2.44 2.82 17.74
CA ASN A 116 2.44 2.96 16.30
C ASN A 116 3.45 4.04 15.88
N LEU A 117 3.74 4.13 14.58
CA LEU A 117 4.75 5.04 14.06
C LEU A 117 4.42 6.53 14.33
N ILE A 118 3.15 6.92 14.38
CA ILE A 118 2.76 8.30 14.75
C ILE A 118 3.17 8.61 16.19
N ASP A 119 3.02 7.66 17.11
CA ASP A 119 3.38 7.88 18.52
C ASP A 119 4.87 8.26 18.68
N TYR A 120 5.76 7.68 17.86
CA TYR A 120 7.17 8.05 17.86
C TYR A 120 7.40 9.50 17.41
N PHE A 121 6.69 9.97 16.39
CA PHE A 121 6.77 11.36 15.94
C PHE A 121 6.22 12.31 16.99
N VAL A 122 5.05 12.01 17.55
CA VAL A 122 4.40 12.82 18.58
C VAL A 122 5.28 12.93 19.84
N ALA A 123 5.94 11.84 20.26
CA ALA A 123 6.87 11.85 21.39
C ALA A 123 8.07 12.80 21.19
N THR A 124 8.40 13.14 19.94
CA THR A 124 9.45 14.11 19.58
C THR A 124 8.92 15.51 19.26
N GLY A 125 7.62 15.76 19.45
CA GLY A 125 6.96 17.04 19.18
C GLY A 125 6.50 17.23 17.74
N ILE A 126 6.52 16.19 16.91
CA ILE A 126 6.08 16.24 15.51
C ILE A 126 4.63 15.73 15.43
N ASN A 127 3.67 16.62 15.21
CA ASN A 127 2.24 16.29 15.15
C ASN A 127 1.69 16.32 13.71
N PRO A 128 0.73 15.43 13.35
CA PRO A 128 0.03 15.48 12.07
C PRO A 128 -1.16 16.45 12.11
N ASP A 129 -0.85 17.75 12.31
CA ASP A 129 -1.79 18.86 12.46
C ASP A 129 -1.72 19.90 11.32
N GLY A 130 -0.94 19.61 10.28
CA GLY A 130 -0.84 20.45 9.09
C GLY A 130 -2.18 20.68 8.38
N PRO A 131 -2.37 21.83 7.71
CA PRO A 131 -3.67 22.22 7.13
C PRO A 131 -3.97 21.54 5.78
N PHE A 132 -3.02 20.77 5.24
CA PHE A 132 -3.14 20.14 3.93
C PHE A 132 -3.23 18.62 4.04
N THR A 133 -4.23 18.05 3.37
CA THR A 133 -4.36 16.61 3.19
C THR A 133 -3.89 16.22 1.79
N HIS A 134 -3.00 15.24 1.73
CA HIS A 134 -2.64 14.55 0.49
C HIS A 134 -2.91 13.06 0.68
N CYS A 135 -3.61 12.46 -0.28
CA CYS A 135 -3.82 11.02 -0.35
C CYS A 135 -3.10 10.49 -1.58
N MET A 136 -2.48 9.34 -1.39
CA MET A 136 -1.91 8.56 -2.48
C MET A 136 -2.84 7.40 -2.83
N PRO A 137 -2.68 6.80 -4.02
CA PRO A 137 -3.29 5.53 -4.33
C PRO A 137 -2.99 4.47 -3.28
#